data_AF-R7LYU3-F1
#
_entry.id   AF-R7LYU3-F1
#
_cell.length_a   1.000
_cell.length_b   1.000
_cell.length_c   1.000
_cell.angle_alpha   90.00
_cell.angle_beta   90.00
_cell.angle_gamma   90.00
#
_symmetry.space_group_name_H-M   'P 1'
#
loop_
_entity.id
_entity.type
_entity.pdbx_description
1 polymer ?
#
loop_
_entity_poly.entity_id
_entity_poly.type
_entity_poly.pdbx_seq_one_letter_code
_entity_poly.pdbx_strand_id
1 'polypeptide(L)'
;MKIQGIQNQTSFNGVVNISENLSPKMRNEISKSLKNIDISKKSYDLYIKNVENNKFLSIEAVNSKSNNEKYTVKIHKFLQKQPLIKNSIAEAMEKYEKLSAMPNKTFEKVI
;
A
#
# COMPACT_ATOMS: atom_id res chain seq x y z
N MET A 1 -5.23 20.07 -7.22
CA MET A 1 -5.18 18.60 -7.13
C MET A 1 -6.56 18.12 -6.69
N LYS A 2 -7.22 17.24 -7.44
CA LYS A 2 -8.59 16.81 -7.17
C LYS A 2 -8.57 15.33 -6.81
N ILE A 3 -8.63 15.05 -5.51
CA ILE A 3 -8.53 13.70 -4.93
C ILE A 3 -9.85 12.98 -5.19
N GLN A 4 -9.86 11.92 -6.00
CA GLN A 4 -11.03 11.05 -6.15
C GLN A 4 -11.04 10.03 -5.01
N GLY A 5 -11.73 10.38 -3.93
CA GLY A 5 -12.04 9.47 -2.83
C GLY A 5 -13.05 8.42 -3.27
N ILE A 6 -12.68 7.15 -3.18
CA ILE A 6 -13.61 6.02 -3.36
C ILE A 6 -14.49 6.00 -2.11
N GLN A 7 -15.68 6.61 -2.19
CA GLN A 7 -16.70 6.51 -1.16
C GLN A 7 -17.56 5.27 -1.39
N ASN A 8 -17.24 4.18 -0.69
CA ASN A 8 -18.25 3.21 -0.25
C ASN A 8 -17.75 2.34 0.91
N GLN A 9 -18.35 2.60 2.08
CA GLN A 9 -18.61 1.71 3.23
C GLN A 9 -17.44 1.19 4.09
N THR A 10 -17.64 1.39 5.40
CA THR A 10 -17.03 0.73 6.58
C THR A 10 -15.57 1.07 6.93
N SER A 11 -15.42 2.18 7.65
CA SER A 11 -14.48 2.41 8.76
C SER A 11 -13.02 1.99 8.55
N PHE A 12 -12.40 2.47 7.47
CA PHE A 12 -10.95 2.64 7.45
C PHE A 12 -10.62 3.98 8.12
N ASN A 13 -9.86 3.97 9.22
CA ASN A 13 -9.41 5.21 9.86
C ASN A 13 -8.19 5.82 9.15
N GLY A 14 -7.44 5.01 8.39
CA GLY A 14 -6.42 5.48 7.46
C GLY A 14 -6.97 5.84 6.08
N VAL A 15 -6.09 6.21 5.16
CA VAL A 15 -6.42 6.44 3.75
C VAL A 15 -5.65 5.50 2.83
N VAL A 16 -6.32 4.89 1.85
CA VAL A 16 -5.65 4.18 0.76
C VAL A 16 -5.45 5.15 -0.40
N ASN A 17 -4.20 5.46 -0.70
CA ASN A 17 -3.82 6.38 -1.77
C ASN A 17 -3.13 5.60 -2.90
N ILE A 18 -3.80 5.52 -4.05
CA ILE A 18 -3.29 4.89 -5.26
C ILE A 18 -2.88 6.01 -6.22
N SER A 19 -1.59 6.10 -6.55
CA SER A 19 -1.06 7.21 -7.34
C SER A 19 -1.63 7.24 -8.76
N GLU A 20 -1.87 8.46 -9.26
CA GLU A 20 -2.30 8.74 -10.63
C GLU A 20 -1.24 8.33 -11.68
N ASN A 21 0.02 8.17 -11.27
CA ASN A 21 1.11 7.73 -12.15
C ASN A 21 1.04 6.24 -12.53
N LEU A 22 0.14 5.46 -11.92
CA LEU A 22 -0.11 4.07 -12.28
C LEU A 22 -0.98 3.99 -13.53
N SER A 23 -0.78 2.97 -14.36
CA SER A 23 -1.68 2.75 -15.50
C SER A 23 -3.11 2.44 -15.02
N PRO A 24 -4.16 2.77 -15.80
CA PRO A 24 -5.55 2.45 -15.44
C PRO A 24 -5.76 0.96 -15.12
N LYS A 25 -5.08 0.08 -15.88
CA LYS A 25 -5.09 -1.37 -15.65
C LYS A 25 -4.55 -1.72 -14.26
N MET A 26 -3.41 -1.15 -13.88
CA MET A 26 -2.78 -1.38 -12.59
C MET A 26 -3.65 -0.88 -11.43
N ARG A 27 -4.24 0.32 -11.57
CA ARG A 27 -5.19 0.85 -10.57
C ARG A 27 -6.39 -0.06 -10.37
N ASN A 28 -6.94 -0.63 -11.45
CA ASN A 28 -8.02 -1.60 -11.37
C ASN A 28 -7.60 -2.90 -10.69
N GLU A 29 -6.40 -3.40 -10.97
CA GLU A 29 -5.86 -4.60 -10.32
C GLU A 29 -5.68 -4.39 -8.81
N ILE A 30 -5.09 -3.25 -8.41
CA ILE A 30 -4.94 -2.88 -7.00
C ILE A 30 -6.29 -2.73 -6.31
N SER A 31 -7.25 -2.06 -6.95
CA SER A 31 -8.61 -1.88 -6.40
C SER A 31 -9.31 -3.22 -6.19
N LYS A 32 -9.15 -4.18 -7.12
CA LYS A 32 -9.66 -5.55 -6.95
C LYS A 32 -8.97 -6.31 -5.82
N SER A 33 -7.66 -6.14 -5.66
CA SER A 33 -6.90 -6.76 -4.58
C SER A 33 -7.36 -6.25 -3.20
N LEU A 34 -7.58 -4.94 -3.07
CA LEU A 34 -8.03 -4.30 -1.83
C LEU A 34 -9.43 -4.74 -1.39
N LYS A 35 -10.37 -4.98 -2.33
CA LYS A 35 -11.72 -5.48 -2.00
C LYS A 35 -11.71 -6.79 -1.21
N ASN A 36 -10.64 -7.58 -1.30
CA ASN A 36 -10.51 -8.88 -0.65
C ASN A 36 -9.63 -8.84 0.61
N ILE A 37 -9.20 -7.66 1.03
CA ILE A 37 -8.34 -7.47 2.20
C ILE A 37 -9.15 -6.69 3.22
N ASP A 38 -9.27 -7.22 4.44
CA ASP A 38 -9.89 -6.48 5.53
C ASP A 38 -8.97 -5.33 5.96
N ILE A 39 -9.28 -4.16 5.43
CA ILE A 39 -8.62 -2.92 5.79
C ILE A 39 -9.31 -2.26 6.99
N SER A 40 -10.45 -2.73 7.50
CA SER A 40 -11.19 -1.98 8.51
C SER A 40 -10.37 -1.73 9.80
N LYS A 41 -10.56 -0.55 10.40
CA LYS A 41 -9.99 -0.11 11.70
C LYS A 41 -8.45 0.03 11.77
N LYS A 42 -7.72 0.08 10.66
CA LYS A 42 -6.28 0.37 10.73
C LYS A 42 -6.00 1.86 10.94
N SER A 43 -5.01 2.18 11.78
CA SER A 43 -4.60 3.54 12.16
C SER A 43 -3.42 4.07 11.33
N TYR A 44 -3.21 3.51 10.14
CA TYR A 44 -2.10 3.82 9.24
C TYR A 44 -2.62 3.93 7.81
N ASP A 45 -1.91 4.69 6.99
CA ASP A 45 -2.22 4.92 5.59
C ASP A 45 -1.52 3.90 4.70
N LEU A 46 -2.10 3.63 3.54
CA LEU A 46 -1.51 2.80 2.49
C LEU A 46 -1.24 3.64 1.25
N TYR A 47 0.02 3.75 0.84
CA TYR A 47 0.43 4.43 -0.39
C TYR A 47 0.91 3.42 -1.42
N ILE A 48 0.31 3.45 -2.61
CA ILE A 48 0.67 2.56 -3.71
C ILE A 48 1.04 3.41 -4.93
N LYS A 49 2.31 3.38 -5.32
CA LYS A 49 2.86 4.27 -6.36
C LYS A 49 4.00 3.61 -7.13
N ASN A 50 4.20 4.02 -8.37
CA ASN A 50 5.43 3.68 -9.07
C ASN A 50 6.59 4.52 -8.55
N VAL A 51 7.75 3.89 -8.40
CA VAL A 51 9.02 4.53 -8.00
C VAL A 51 10.15 4.15 -8.95
N GLU A 52 11.27 4.85 -8.85
CA GLU A 52 12.51 4.57 -9.60
C GLU A 52 12.26 4.47 -11.12
N ASN A 53 11.69 5.53 -11.71
CA ASN A 53 11.34 5.57 -13.14
C ASN A 53 10.39 4.45 -13.59
N ASN A 54 9.41 4.09 -12.76
CA ASN A 54 8.45 3.02 -13.00
C ASN A 54 9.07 1.60 -13.05
N LYS A 55 10.29 1.41 -12.51
CA LYS A 55 10.90 0.08 -12.39
C LYS A 55 10.24 -0.77 -11.29
N PHE A 56 9.70 -0.10 -10.27
CA PHE A 56 9.09 -0.76 -9.12
C PHE A 56 7.72 -0.17 -8.80
N LEU A 57 6.82 -1.04 -8.35
CA LEU A 57 5.60 -0.66 -7.65
C LEU A 57 5.93 -0.67 -6.16
N SER A 58 5.87 0.49 -5.52
CA SER A 58 6.02 0.64 -4.07
C SER A 58 4.65 0.53 -3.42
N ILE A 59 4.56 -0.31 -2.39
CA ILE A 59 3.40 -0.45 -1.51
C ILE A 59 3.89 -0.13 -0.09
N GLU A 60 3.43 0.98 0.45
CA GLU A 60 3.91 1.56 1.71
C GLU A 60 2.76 1.61 2.71
N ALA A 61 2.90 0.91 3.85
CA ALA A 61 2.07 1.14 5.02
C ALA A 61 2.79 2.15 5.92
N VAL A 62 2.16 3.29 6.22
CA VAL A 62 2.79 4.44 6.89
C VAL A 62 1.92 4.95 8.02
N ASN A 63 2.49 5.28 9.17
CA ASN A 63 1.74 5.93 10.25
C ASN A 63 1.18 7.27 9.77
N SER A 64 -0.14 7.47 9.86
CA SER A 64 -0.80 8.71 9.43
C SER A 64 -0.33 9.95 10.20
N LYS A 65 0.34 9.78 11.35
CA LYS A 65 0.91 10.87 12.18
C LYS A 65 2.44 11.02 12.06
N SER A 66 3.15 10.05 11.49
CA SER A 66 4.62 10.06 11.45
C SER A 66 5.17 9.26 10.27
N ASN A 67 5.76 9.94 9.30
CA ASN A 67 6.38 9.30 8.13
C ASN A 67 7.62 8.46 8.45
N ASN A 68 8.14 8.55 9.68
CA ASN A 68 9.29 7.77 10.14
C ASN A 68 8.90 6.33 10.50
N GLU A 69 7.59 6.04 10.56
CA GLU A 69 7.01 4.72 10.81
C GLU A 69 6.40 4.19 9.52
N LYS A 70 7.15 3.37 8.78
CA LYS A 70 6.66 2.75 7.55
C LYS A 70 7.24 1.37 7.28
N TYR A 71 6.43 0.55 6.61
CA TYR A 71 6.86 -0.68 5.97
C TYR A 71 6.63 -0.57 4.48
N THR A 72 7.67 -0.84 3.70
CA THR A 72 7.65 -0.71 2.24
C THR A 72 7.92 -2.06 1.59
N VAL A 73 7.04 -2.47 0.68
CA VAL A 73 7.29 -3.58 -0.25
C VAL A 73 7.42 -3.01 -1.66
N LYS A 74 8.54 -3.26 -2.31
CA LYS A 74 8.79 -2.91 -3.71
C LYS A 74 8.67 -4.15 -4.58
N ILE A 75 7.88 -4.07 -5.64
CA ILE A 75 7.71 -5.15 -6.63
C ILE A 75 8.29 -4.70 -7.96
N HIS A 76 9.27 -5.44 -8.47
CA HIS A 76 9.79 -5.24 -9.83
C HIS A 76 8.69 -5.29 -10.89
N LYS A 77 8.77 -4.40 -11.90
CA LYS A 77 7.77 -4.26 -12.98
C LYS A 77 7.36 -5.57 -13.65
N PHE A 78 8.30 -6.47 -13.88
CA PHE A 78 8.03 -7.76 -14.55
C PHE A 78 7.32 -8.78 -13.65
N LEU A 79 7.29 -8.57 -12.34
CA LEU A 79 6.65 -9.45 -11.36
C LEU A 79 5.27 -8.94 -10.91
N GLN A 80 4.82 -7.77 -11.37
CA GLN A 80 3.54 -7.14 -10.99
C GLN A 80 2.32 -7.88 -11.55
N LYS A 81 2.13 -9.13 -11.10
CA LYS A 81 0.95 -9.96 -11.37
C LYS A 81 -0.03 -9.83 -10.21
N GLN A 82 -1.33 -9.93 -10.50
CA GLN A 82 -2.39 -9.75 -9.50
C GLN A 82 -2.18 -10.52 -8.18
N PRO A 83 -1.79 -11.81 -8.16
CA PRO A 83 -1.56 -12.53 -6.90
C PRO A 83 -0.41 -11.93 -6.08
N LEU A 84 0.67 -11.52 -6.74
CA LEU A 84 1.83 -10.95 -6.06
C LEU A 84 1.51 -9.56 -5.49
N ILE A 85 0.76 -8.74 -6.23
CA ILE A 85 0.28 -7.44 -5.75
C ILE A 85 -0.58 -7.63 -4.50
N LYS A 86 -1.56 -8.54 -4.55
CA LYS A 86 -2.42 -8.84 -3.39
C LYS A 86 -1.60 -9.28 -2.17
N ASN A 87 -0.68 -10.22 -2.36
CA ASN A 87 0.17 -10.72 -1.29
C ASN A 87 1.08 -9.63 -0.71
N SER A 88 1.60 -8.75 -1.56
CA SER A 88 2.48 -7.65 -1.13
C SER A 88 1.72 -6.58 -0.33
N ILE A 89 0.46 -6.29 -0.70
CA ILE A 89 -0.40 -5.41 0.09
C ILE A 89 -0.67 -6.03 1.47
N ALA A 90 -1.07 -7.31 1.51
CA ALA A 90 -1.31 -8.01 2.77
C ALA A 90 -0.05 -8.09 3.64
N GLU A 91 1.11 -8.38 3.04
CA GLU A 91 2.39 -8.41 3.74
C GLU A 91 2.74 -7.04 4.32
N ALA A 92 2.58 -5.96 3.55
CA ALA A 92 2.89 -4.62 4.02
C ALA A 92 2.05 -4.23 5.25
N MET A 93 0.76 -4.56 5.22
CA MET A 93 -0.16 -4.34 6.34
C MET A 93 0.21 -5.18 7.56
N GLU A 94 0.36 -6.50 7.38
CA GLU A 94 0.65 -7.43 8.48
C GLU A 94 2.00 -7.11 9.15
N LYS A 95 3.02 -6.82 8.35
CA LYS A 95 4.35 -6.49 8.86
C LYS A 95 4.35 -5.14 9.55
N TYR A 96 3.69 -4.13 9.00
CA TYR A 96 3.56 -2.85 9.68
C TYR A 96 2.89 -3.00 11.05
N GLU A 97 1.82 -3.79 11.16
CA GLU A 97 1.16 -4.05 12.44
C GLU A 97 2.07 -4.75 13.45
N LYS A 98 2.86 -5.74 13.01
CA LYS A 98 3.84 -6.39 13.87
C LYS A 98 4.98 -5.45 14.29
N LEU A 99 5.37 -4.53 13.42
CA LEU A 99 6.47 -3.59 13.63
C LEU A 99 6.09 -2.37 14.45
N SER A 100 4.79 -2.04 14.56
CA SER A 100 4.31 -1.02 15.50
C SER A 100 4.70 -1.28 16.96
N ALA A 101 5.12 -2.50 17.28
CA ALA A 101 5.67 -2.91 18.57
C ALA A 101 7.21 -2.79 18.70
N MET A 102 7.93 -2.33 17.67
CA MET A 102 9.40 -2.29 17.62
C MET A 102 9.98 -0.85 17.56
N PRO A 103 11.21 -0.63 18.10
CA PRO A 103 11.81 0.71 18.22
C PRO A 103 12.36 1.27 16.90
N ASN A 104 12.76 0.40 15.97
CA ASN A 104 13.19 0.79 14.63
C ASN A 104 11.98 0.78 13.70
N LYS A 105 11.77 1.86 12.94
CA LYS A 105 10.44 2.22 12.45
C LYS A 105 10.30 2.27 10.93
N THR A 106 11.40 2.09 10.18
CA THR A 106 11.36 2.05 8.70
C THR A 106 11.97 0.75 8.20
N PHE A 107 11.22 -0.01 7.41
CA PHE A 107 11.67 -1.25 6.79
C PHE A 107 11.31 -1.29 5.31
N GLU A 108 12.18 -1.90 4.51
CA GLU A 108 12.00 -2.08 3.07
C GLU A 108 12.30 -3.52 2.68
N LYS A 109 11.44 -4.08 1.83
CA LYS A 109 11.64 -5.36 1.16
C LYS A 109 11.49 -5.17 -0.35
N VAL A 110 12.39 -5.76 -1.13
CA VAL A 110 12.35 -5.77 -2.59
C VAL A 110 12.07 -7.18 -3.07
N ILE A 111 11.12 -7.31 -4.00
CA ILE A 111 10.66 -8.56 -4.64
C ILE A 111 10.81 -8.43 -6.15
#